data_AF-A0A8T5L516-F1
#
_entry.id   AF-A0A8T5L516-F1
#
_cell.length_a   1.000
_cell.length_b   1.000
_cell.length_c   1.000
_cell.angle_alpha   90.00
_cell.angle_beta   90.00
_cell.angle_gamma   90.00
#
_symmetry.space_group_name_H-M   'P 1'
#
loop_
_entity.id
_entity.type
_entity.pdbx_description
1 polymer ?
#
loop_
_entity_poly.entity_id
_entity_poly.type
_entity_poly.pdbx_seq_one_letter_code
_entity_poly.pdbx_strand_id
1 'polypeptide(L)' 'MTDRKQMKKIRKKRIKSIEKQVDKHEKNIAQEKGRKDTTKDYWQKEIDEKFLKQLEKDKKYLNKSKKENTEENGNSD' A
#
# COMPACT_ATOMS: atom_id res chain seq x y z
N MET A 1 22.71 6.07 6.42
CA MET A 1 21.73 6.55 5.40
C MET A 1 21.26 5.47 4.41
N THR A 2 22.06 4.43 4.15
CA THR A 2 21.77 3.38 3.14
C THR A 2 20.48 2.60 3.44
N ASP A 3 20.28 2.22 4.70
CA ASP A 3 19.11 1.42 5.13
C ASP A 3 17.79 2.17 4.98
N ARG A 4 17.75 3.47 5.30
CA ARG A 4 16.55 4.29 5.10
C ARG A 4 16.20 4.40 3.61
N LYS A 5 17.18 4.58 2.73
CA LYS A 5 16.95 4.64 1.26
C LYS A 5 16.45 3.30 0.72
N GLN A 6 17.05 2.19 1.15
CA GLN A 6 16.62 0.84 0.77
C GLN A 6 15.20 0.53 1.28
N MET A 7 14.89 0.87 2.53
CA MET A 7 13.54 0.69 3.08
C MET A 7 12.48 1.51 2.36
N LYS A 8 12.78 2.75 1.96
CA LYS A 8 11.88 3.54 1.10
C LYS A 8 11.61 2.82 -0.24
N LYS A 9 12.64 2.23 -0.86
CA LYS A 9 12.51 1.50 -2.14
C LYS A 9 11.67 0.22 -1.99
N ILE A 10 11.90 -0.55 -0.93
CA ILE A 10 11.12 -1.77 -0.62
C ILE A 10 9.65 -1.42 -0.42
N ARG A 11 9.36 -0.41 0.39
CA ARG A 11 7.98 0.03 0.66
C ARG A 11 7.27 0.54 -0.59
N LYS A 12 7.95 1.31 -1.44
CA LYS A 12 7.40 1.72 -2.76
C LYS A 12 7.08 0.53 -3.66
N LYS A 13 7.96 -0.48 -3.72
CA LYS A 13 7.71 -1.71 -4.49
C LYS A 13 6.51 -2.48 -3.93
N ARG A 14 6.40 -2.58 -2.60
CA ARG A 14 5.28 -3.24 -1.92
C ARG A 14 3.96 -2.53 -2.20
N ILE A 15 3.89 -1.20 -2.14
CA ILE A 15 2.70 -0.42 -2.51
C ILE A 15 2.26 -0.78 -3.93
N LYS A 16 3.17 -0.72 -4.92
CA LYS A 16 2.84 -1.07 -6.32
C LYS A 16 2.38 -2.51 -6.48
N SER A 17 2.97 -3.44 -5.73
CA SER A 17 2.58 -4.85 -5.76
C SER A 17 1.17 -5.05 -5.21
N ILE A 18 0.85 -4.36 -4.11
CA ILE A 18 -0.48 -4.41 -3.48
C ILE A 18 -1.52 -3.79 -4.42
N GLU A 19 -1.24 -2.63 -5.01
CA GLU A 19 -2.15 -1.98 -5.98
C GLU A 19 -2.48 -2.93 -7.16
N LYS A 20 -1.48 -3.67 -7.68
CA LYS A 20 -1.73 -4.67 -8.73
C LYS A 20 -2.57 -5.85 -8.26
N GLN A 21 -2.41 -6.29 -7.01
CA GLN A 21 -3.21 -7.38 -6.46
C GLN A 21 -4.66 -6.94 -6.27
N VAL A 22 -4.89 -5.73 -5.74
CA VAL A 22 -6.24 -5.14 -5.63
C VAL A 22 -6.91 -5.06 -7.00
N ASP A 23 -6.24 -4.50 -8.02
CA ASP A 23 -6.78 -4.39 -9.38
C ASP A 23 -7.11 -5.78 -9.98
N LYS A 24 -6.29 -6.81 -9.70
CA LYS A 24 -6.57 -8.19 -10.11
C LYS A 24 -7.82 -8.74 -9.41
N HIS A 25 -7.96 -8.53 -8.11
CA HIS A 25 -9.12 -8.99 -7.34
C HIS A 25 -10.40 -8.25 -7.76
N GLU A 26 -10.35 -6.94 -7.99
CA GLU A 26 -11.47 -6.16 -8.52
C GLU A 26 -11.91 -6.64 -9.90
N LYS A 27 -10.95 -6.95 -10.80
CA LYS A 27 -11.25 -7.56 -12.11
C LYS A 27 -11.90 -8.92 -11.98
N ASN A 28 -11.43 -9.77 -11.06
CA ASN A 28 -12.06 -11.06 -10.80
C ASN A 28 -13.50 -10.87 -10.30
N ILE A 29 -13.73 -9.95 -9.37
CA ILE A 29 -15.08 -9.61 -8.86
C ILE A 29 -15.99 -9.11 -10.00
N ALA A 30 -15.46 -8.24 -10.88
CA ALA A 30 -16.21 -7.68 -12.00
C ALA A 30 -16.53 -8.70 -13.11
N GLN A 31 -15.64 -9.67 -13.34
CA GLN A 31 -15.79 -10.72 -14.35
C GLN A 31 -16.58 -11.95 -13.86
N GLU A 32 -16.61 -12.19 -12.55
CA GLU A 32 -17.38 -13.28 -11.92
C GLU A 32 -18.90 -12.99 -11.91
N LYS A 33 -19.52 -12.94 -13.10
CA LYS A 33 -20.98 -13.09 -13.21
C LYS A 33 -21.37 -14.51 -12.78
N GLY A 34 -21.80 -14.67 -11.52
CA GLY A 34 -22.47 -15.88 -11.04
C GLY A 34 -21.70 -16.79 -10.08
N ARG A 35 -20.50 -16.40 -9.59
CA ARG A 35 -19.88 -17.09 -8.44
C ARG A 35 -20.55 -16.63 -7.15
N LYS A 36 -20.83 -17.59 -6.26
CA LYS A 36 -21.52 -17.38 -4.96
C LYS A 36 -20.97 -16.15 -4.25
N ASP A 37 -21.85 -15.30 -3.72
CA ASP A 37 -21.52 -14.02 -3.04
C ASP A 37 -20.38 -14.15 -2.03
N THR A 38 -20.23 -15.33 -1.40
CA THR A 38 -19.16 -15.66 -0.46
C THR A 38 -17.74 -15.55 -1.05
N THR A 39 -17.55 -15.77 -2.36
CA THR A 39 -16.22 -15.67 -3.00
C THR A 39 -15.86 -14.19 -3.23
N LYS A 40 -16.84 -13.37 -3.61
CA LYS A 40 -16.69 -11.92 -3.74
C LYS A 40 -16.40 -11.29 -2.38
N ASP A 41 -17.14 -11.67 -1.35
CA ASP A 41 -16.92 -11.18 0.01
C ASP A 41 -15.56 -11.61 0.57
N TYR A 42 -15.10 -12.82 0.25
CA TYR A 42 -13.76 -13.28 0.61
C TYR A 42 -12.67 -12.38 0.01
N TRP A 43 -12.74 -12.09 -1.29
CA TRP A 43 -11.78 -11.22 -1.95
C TRP A 43 -11.85 -9.77 -1.45
N GLN A 44 -13.06 -9.25 -1.24
CA GLN A 44 -13.26 -7.90 -0.71
C GLN A 44 -12.67 -7.77 0.71
N LYS A 45 -12.91 -8.76 1.58
CA LYS A 45 -12.34 -8.79 2.93
C LYS A 45 -10.81 -8.85 2.93
N GLU A 46 -10.20 -9.63 2.02
CA GLU A 46 -8.74 -9.67 1.90
C GLU A 46 -8.16 -8.31 1.46
N ILE A 47 -8.83 -7.63 0.52
CA ILE A 47 -8.49 -6.27 0.10
C ILE A 47 -8.56 -5.29 1.28
N ASP A 48 -9.68 -5.31 2.00
CA ASP A 48 -9.96 -4.33 3.04
C ASP A 48 -9.05 -4.50 4.27
N GLU A 49 -8.79 -5.74 4.70
CA GLU A 49 -8.06 -5.97 5.94
C GLU A 49 -6.54 -6.03 5.75
N LYS A 50 -6.06 -6.74 4.73
CA LYS A 50 -4.61 -6.98 4.56
C LYS A 50 -3.95 -5.91 3.71
N PHE A 51 -4.57 -5.53 2.60
CA PHE A 51 -3.96 -4.63 1.63
C PHE A 51 -4.08 -3.16 2.03
N LEU A 52 -5.26 -2.69 2.45
CA LEU A 52 -5.43 -1.29 2.85
C LEU A 52 -4.60 -0.92 4.10
N LYS A 53 -4.60 -1.77 5.14
CA LYS A 53 -3.78 -1.52 6.34
C LYS A 53 -2.28 -1.47 6.03
N GLN A 54 -1.80 -2.33 5.14
CA GLN A 54 -0.39 -2.35 4.74
C GLN A 54 -0.03 -1.13 3.88
N LEU A 55 -0.93 -0.72 2.97
CA LEU A 55 -0.78 0.51 2.19
C LEU A 55 -0.72 1.75 3.09
N GLU A 56 -1.60 1.86 4.07
CA GLU A 56 -1.63 2.98 5.00
C GLU A 56 -0.32 3.08 5.80
N LYS A 57 0.17 1.95 6.35
CA LYS A 57 1.45 1.89 7.07
C LYS A 57 2.63 2.30 6.19
N ASP A 58 2.68 1.84 4.95
CA ASP A 58 3.77 2.17 4.03
C ASP A 58 3.69 3.62 3.52
N LYS A 59 2.49 4.14 3.25
CA LYS A 59 2.26 5.56 2.92
C LYS A 59 2.66 6.46 4.09
N LYS A 60 2.26 6.14 5.33
CA LYS A 60 2.62 6.89 6.53
C LYS A 60 4.13 6.92 6.76
N TYR A 61 4.82 5.79 6.57
CA TYR A 61 6.28 5.74 6.65
C TYR A 61 6.96 6.62 5.59
N LEU A 62 6.50 6.56 4.34
CA LEU A 62 7.04 7.39 3.27
C LEU A 62 6.81 8.88 3.55
N ASN A 63 5.65 9.24 4.10
CA ASN A 63 5.30 10.62 4.41
C ASN A 63 6.07 11.17 5.62
N LYS A 64 6.23 10.37 6.69
CA LYS A 64 7.07 10.74 7.84
C LYS A 64 8.52 10.96 7.42
N SER A 65 9.03 10.08 6.56
CA SER A 65 10.39 10.23 6.00
C SER A 65 10.55 11.42 5.04
N LYS A 66 9.45 12.07 4.66
CA LYS A 66 9.43 13.31 3.89
C LYS A 66 9.48 14.52 4.84
N LYS A 67 8.69 14.50 5.92
CA LYS A 67 8.67 15.55 6.96
C LYS A 67 10.02 15.70 7.69
N GLU A 68 10.66 14.59 8.06
CA GLU A 68 12.00 14.64 8.70
C GLU A 68 13.06 15.34 7.82
N ASN A 69 12.96 15.21 6.49
CA ASN A 69 13.87 15.91 5.57
C ASN A 69 13.53 17.39 5.37
N THR A 70 12.33 17.83 5.76
CA THR A 70 11.91 19.25 5.66
C THR A 70 12.26 20.01 6.94
N GLU A 71 12.18 19.36 8.10
CA GLU A 71 12.56 19.95 9.39
C GLU A 71 14.09 20.09 9.56
N GLU A 72 14.90 19.16 9.03
CA GLU A 72 16.38 19.28 9.09
C GLU A 72 16.95 20.40 8.20
N ASN A 73 16.21 20.87 7.18
CA ASN A 73 16.66 21.96 6.29
C ASN A 73 16.07 23.34 6.67
N GLY A 74 15.28 23.42 7.74
CA GLY A 74 14.63 24.65 8.19
C GLY A 74 15.24 25.29 9.43
N ASN A 75 16.32 24.71 9.99
CA ASN A 75 17.00 25.23 11.18
C ASN A 75 18.51 25.33 10.89
N SER A 76 18.86 26.36 10.12
CA SER A 76 20.21 26.91 10.06
C SER A 76 20.04 28.42 10.02
N ASP A 77 19.74 28.98 11.19
CA ASP A 77 20.06 30.36 11.55
C ASP A 77 21.42 30.34 12.26
#